data_AF-A0A914D015-F1
#
_entry.id   AF-A0A914D015-F1
#
_cell.length_a   1.000
_cell.length_b   1.000
_cell.length_c   1.000
_cell.angle_alpha   90.00
_cell.angle_beta   90.00
_cell.angle_gamma   90.00
#
_symmetry.space_group_name_H-M   'P 1'
#
loop_
_entity.id
_entity.type
_entity.pdbx_description
1 polymer ?
#
loop_
_entity_poly.entity_id
_entity_poly.type
_entity_poly.pdbx_seq_one_letter_code
_entity_poly.pdbx_strand_id
1 'polypeptide(L)'
;MDGSDDDTDRWNEGIDPKFINRLLAKLLIHWNYAWTDPVPVSNRIINTLPYIKYDENFHDERCPICLGGYLEKPRRSLTMLRCQHTFHRKCIIEWFMSASTCPNCRYDFPTDNQLYEQYKKLLEE
;
A
#
# COMPACT_ATOMS: atom_id res chain seq x y z
N MET A 1 41.97 13.58 47.90
CA MET A 1 40.66 14.11 47.50
C MET A 1 40.93 14.79 46.19
N ASP A 2 40.76 14.09 45.08
CA ASP A 2 39.58 14.18 44.21
C ASP A 2 39.94 13.26 43.02
N GLY A 3 39.33 12.08 42.85
CA GLY A 3 38.01 11.92 42.23
C GLY A 3 38.25 11.47 40.78
N SER A 4 38.38 10.16 40.60
CA SER A 4 38.50 9.52 39.29
C SER A 4 37.13 9.50 38.61
N ASP A 5 36.93 10.40 37.65
CA ASP A 5 35.79 10.32 36.74
C ASP A 5 36.17 9.39 35.57
N ASP A 6 35.83 8.12 35.76
CA ASP A 6 35.87 7.06 34.76
C ASP A 6 34.73 7.29 33.75
N ASP A 7 35.03 8.07 32.72
CA ASP A 7 34.11 8.47 31.64
C ASP A 7 33.96 7.35 30.58
N THR A 8 33.93 6.08 31.00
CA THR A 8 33.84 4.92 30.10
C THR A 8 32.43 4.37 29.91
N ASP A 9 31.43 4.89 30.62
CA ASP A 9 30.05 4.35 30.59
C ASP A 9 29.16 4.91 29.47
N ARG A 10 29.57 5.93 28.72
CA ARG A 10 28.69 6.58 27.73
C ARG A 10 28.41 5.76 26.46
N TRP A 11 29.12 4.65 26.26
CA TRP A 11 28.94 3.76 25.11
C TRP A 11 28.23 2.45 25.45
N ASN A 12 27.79 2.26 26.71
CA ASN A 12 27.13 1.03 27.17
C ASN A 12 25.59 1.08 27.09
N GLU A 13 25.01 2.21 26.71
CA GLU A 13 23.61 2.22 26.27
C GLU A 13 23.55 1.62 24.86
N GLY A 14 23.49 0.29 24.81
CA GLY A 14 23.34 -0.45 23.57
C GLY A 14 22.20 0.12 22.73
N ILE A 15 22.39 0.15 21.42
CA ILE A 15 21.36 0.64 20.49
C ILE A 15 20.08 -0.16 20.74
N ASP A 16 18.98 0.55 21.00
CA ASP A 16 17.67 -0.07 21.28
C ASP A 16 17.38 -1.18 20.26
N PRO A 17 17.18 -2.43 20.70
CA PRO A 17 16.84 -3.53 19.80
C PRO A 17 15.63 -3.22 18.91
N LYS A 18 14.68 -2.38 19.36
CA LYS A 18 13.57 -1.92 18.54
C LYS A 18 14.01 -0.95 17.44
N PHE A 19 15.00 -0.11 17.70
CA PHE A 19 15.61 0.75 16.68
C PHE A 19 16.36 -0.09 15.64
N ILE A 20 17.16 -1.08 16.07
CA ILE A 20 17.83 -2.01 15.16
C ILE A 20 16.81 -2.79 14.34
N ASN A 21 15.75 -3.32 14.95
CA ASN A 21 14.70 -4.05 14.25
C ASN A 21 13.95 -3.16 13.24
N ARG A 22 13.65 -1.90 13.60
CA ARG A 22 13.06 -0.91 12.68
C ARG A 22 13.99 -0.54 11.54
N LEU A 23 15.29 -0.39 11.81
CA LEU A 23 16.30 -0.07 10.79
C LEU A 23 16.55 -1.26 9.86
N LEU A 24 16.66 -2.47 10.39
CA LEU A 24 16.76 -3.71 9.62
C LEU A 24 15.49 -3.95 8.80
N ALA A 25 14.30 -3.69 9.34
CA ALA A 25 13.06 -3.73 8.56
C ALA A 25 13.13 -2.74 7.38
N LYS A 26 13.54 -1.49 7.62
CA LYS A 26 13.72 -0.47 6.57
C LYS A 26 14.80 -0.82 5.54
N LEU A 27 15.89 -1.46 5.96
CA LEU A 27 17.01 -1.83 5.09
C LEU A 27 16.76 -3.13 4.30
N LEU A 28 16.09 -4.11 4.91
CA LEU A 28 15.56 -5.28 4.20
C LEU A 28 14.55 -4.84 3.14
N ILE A 29 13.75 -3.79 3.41
CA ILE A 29 12.86 -3.14 2.42
C ILE A 29 13.66 -2.49 1.26
N HIS A 30 14.88 -1.99 1.49
CA HIS A 30 15.61 -1.28 0.44
C HIS A 30 16.61 -2.14 -0.34
N TRP A 31 17.13 -3.23 0.23
CA TRP A 31 18.08 -4.10 -0.49
C TRP A 31 17.47 -5.35 -1.10
N ASN A 32 16.31 -5.83 -0.59
CA ASN A 32 15.64 -7.01 -1.16
C ASN A 32 14.21 -6.71 -1.67
N TYR A 33 13.73 -5.47 -1.53
CA TYR A 33 12.30 -5.11 -1.63
C TYR A 33 12.00 -3.94 -2.56
N ALA A 34 12.99 -3.44 -3.31
CA ALA A 34 12.73 -2.57 -4.47
C ALA A 34 11.91 -3.28 -5.58
N TRP A 35 11.63 -4.58 -5.42
CA TRP A 35 10.88 -5.48 -6.32
C TRP A 35 10.12 -6.57 -5.54
N THR A 36 9.55 -6.25 -4.38
CA THR A 36 8.86 -7.29 -3.59
C THR A 36 7.43 -7.52 -3.99
N ASP A 37 7.12 -8.82 -4.02
CA ASP A 37 5.87 -9.43 -4.40
C ASP A 37 4.67 -8.53 -4.08
N PRO A 38 3.99 -8.03 -5.12
CA PRO A 38 2.84 -7.21 -4.87
C PRO A 38 1.76 -8.05 -4.19
N VAL A 39 1.49 -7.75 -2.93
CA VAL A 39 0.46 -8.49 -2.20
C VAL A 39 -0.90 -8.08 -2.77
N PRO A 40 -1.69 -9.04 -3.29
CA PRO A 40 -2.99 -8.72 -3.83
C PRO A 40 -3.93 -8.25 -2.72
N VAL A 41 -4.87 -7.39 -3.10
CA VAL A 41 -6.00 -7.05 -2.23
C VAL A 41 -6.79 -8.32 -1.91
N SER A 42 -7.35 -8.39 -0.70
CA SER A 42 -8.23 -9.48 -0.30
C SER A 42 -9.28 -9.79 -1.36
N ASN A 43 -9.46 -11.07 -1.69
CA ASN A 43 -10.45 -11.51 -2.67
C ASN A 43 -11.87 -11.05 -2.29
N ARG A 44 -12.14 -10.95 -0.99
CA ARG A 44 -13.42 -10.43 -0.49
C ARG A 44 -13.68 -9.00 -0.97
N ILE A 45 -12.67 -8.14 -0.94
CA ILE A 45 -12.79 -6.74 -1.38
C ILE A 45 -12.96 -6.71 -2.91
N ILE A 46 -12.12 -7.44 -3.66
CA ILE A 46 -12.21 -7.53 -5.13
C ILE A 46 -13.61 -7.96 -5.58
N ASN A 47 -14.18 -8.97 -4.94
CA ASN A 47 -15.49 -9.53 -5.29
C ASN A 47 -16.67 -8.63 -4.89
N THR A 48 -16.47 -7.73 -3.93
CA THR A 48 -17.53 -6.82 -3.43
C THR A 48 -17.38 -5.39 -3.94
N LEU A 49 -16.46 -5.14 -4.88
CA LEU A 49 -16.29 -3.83 -5.50
C LEU A 49 -17.62 -3.35 -6.12
N PRO A 50 -18.08 -2.13 -5.77
CA PRO A 50 -19.38 -1.64 -6.19
C PRO A 50 -19.40 -1.42 -7.71
N TYR A 51 -20.53 -1.76 -8.35
CA TYR A 51 -20.77 -1.39 -9.74
C TYR A 51 -21.39 0.00 -9.78
N ILE A 52 -20.82 0.90 -10.57
CA ILE A 52 -21.38 2.23 -10.79
C ILE A 52 -21.97 2.29 -12.19
N LYS A 53 -23.25 2.67 -12.24
CA LYS A 53 -23.89 3.07 -13.49
C LYS A 53 -23.39 4.48 -13.82
N TYR A 54 -22.75 4.59 -14.96
CA TYR A 54 -22.27 5.84 -15.51
C TYR A 54 -23.44 6.77 -15.91
N ASP A 55 -23.28 8.08 -15.72
CA ASP A 55 -24.16 9.14 -16.25
C ASP A 55 -23.38 10.12 -17.15
N GLU A 56 -24.06 10.95 -17.93
CA GLU A 56 -23.44 11.85 -18.93
C GLU A 56 -22.39 12.84 -18.36
N ASN A 57 -22.28 13.01 -17.03
CA ASN A 57 -21.34 13.96 -16.41
C ASN A 57 -19.87 13.53 -16.49
N PHE A 58 -19.62 12.25 -16.74
CA PHE A 58 -18.26 11.69 -16.77
C PHE A 58 -17.65 11.72 -18.20
N HIS A 59 -18.21 12.51 -19.14
CA HIS A 59 -17.87 12.42 -20.57
C HIS A 59 -16.39 12.73 -20.83
N ASP A 60 -15.81 13.59 -20.00
CA ASP A 60 -14.41 14.02 -20.11
C ASP A 60 -13.48 13.32 -19.12
N GLU A 61 -14.01 12.45 -18.26
CA GLU A 61 -13.21 11.71 -17.29
C GLU A 61 -12.57 10.44 -17.89
N ARG A 62 -11.35 10.15 -17.44
CA ARG A 62 -10.54 9.04 -17.96
C ARG A 62 -10.02 8.17 -16.83
N CYS A 63 -9.90 6.88 -17.12
CA CYS A 63 -9.29 5.95 -16.18
C CYS A 63 -7.78 6.22 -16.09
N PRO A 64 -7.22 6.51 -14.91
CA PRO A 64 -5.79 6.81 -14.76
C PRO A 64 -4.87 5.59 -15.00
N ILE A 65 -5.43 4.37 -14.98
CA ILE A 65 -4.67 3.13 -15.23
C ILE A 65 -4.43 2.91 -16.72
N CYS A 66 -5.46 3.07 -17.56
CA CYS A 66 -5.37 2.78 -18.99
C CYS A 66 -5.45 4.02 -19.88
N LEU A 67 -5.62 5.20 -19.29
CA LEU A 67 -5.77 6.51 -19.95
C LEU A 67 -6.95 6.62 -20.94
N GLY A 68 -7.81 5.60 -20.98
CA GLY A 68 -9.01 5.54 -21.81
C GLY A 68 -10.20 6.22 -21.15
N GLY A 69 -11.10 6.77 -21.98
CA GLY A 69 -12.32 7.43 -21.50
C GLY A 69 -13.29 6.43 -20.89
N TYR A 70 -14.03 6.85 -19.86
CA TYR A 70 -14.96 5.95 -19.17
C TYR A 70 -16.15 5.50 -20.03
N LEU A 71 -16.47 6.24 -21.09
CA LEU A 71 -17.53 5.91 -22.06
C LEU A 71 -17.11 4.93 -23.17
N GLU A 72 -15.81 4.72 -23.33
CA GLU A 72 -15.26 4.01 -24.47
C GLU A 72 -15.61 2.52 -24.40
N LYS A 73 -16.20 1.98 -25.47
CA LYS A 73 -16.42 0.53 -25.58
C LYS A 73 -15.07 -0.17 -25.71
N PRO A 74 -14.87 -1.36 -25.11
CA PRO A 74 -15.84 -2.18 -24.37
C PRO A 74 -15.84 -1.94 -22.84
N ARG A 75 -15.11 -0.96 -22.32
CA ARG A 75 -14.69 -0.90 -20.90
C ARG A 75 -15.65 -0.12 -19.97
N ARG A 76 -16.94 -0.03 -20.28
CA ARG A 76 -17.89 0.84 -19.57
C ARG A 76 -18.21 0.49 -18.11
N SER A 77 -17.80 -0.68 -17.63
CA SER A 77 -18.01 -1.05 -16.23
C SER A 77 -17.07 -0.23 -15.33
N LEU A 78 -17.64 0.63 -14.50
CA LEU A 78 -16.88 1.42 -13.52
C LEU A 78 -17.05 0.88 -12.11
N THR A 79 -16.09 1.22 -11.27
CA THR A 79 -16.16 1.02 -9.83
C THR A 79 -15.49 2.19 -9.12
N MET A 80 -16.02 2.56 -7.96
CA MET A 80 -15.42 3.54 -7.06
C MET A 80 -14.93 2.82 -5.83
N LEU A 81 -13.68 3.10 -5.47
CA LEU A 81 -13.09 2.55 -4.28
C LEU A 81 -13.60 3.26 -3.03
N ARG A 82 -13.32 2.70 -1.84
CA ARG A 82 -13.68 3.34 -0.56
C ARG A 82 -12.99 4.71 -0.35
N CYS A 83 -11.85 4.93 -1.00
CA CYS A 83 -11.17 6.23 -1.06
C CYS A 83 -11.75 7.19 -2.11
N GLN A 84 -12.92 6.89 -2.68
CA GLN A 84 -13.69 7.72 -3.64
C GLN A 84 -13.05 7.91 -5.03
N HIS A 85 -11.96 7.20 -5.34
CA HIS A 85 -11.39 7.20 -6.68
C HIS A 85 -12.05 6.16 -7.60
N THR A 86 -12.31 6.57 -8.84
CA THR A 86 -13.03 5.78 -9.84
C THR A 86 -12.11 5.18 -10.89
N PHE A 87 -12.40 3.95 -11.32
CA PHE A 87 -11.63 3.25 -12.34
C PHE A 87 -12.55 2.38 -13.19
N HIS A 88 -12.07 1.98 -14.38
CA HIS A 88 -12.63 0.82 -15.03
C HIS A 88 -12.48 -0.40 -14.10
N ARG A 89 -13.57 -1.13 -13.88
CA ARG A 89 -13.60 -2.29 -12.99
C ARG A 89 -12.53 -3.31 -13.36
N LYS A 90 -12.34 -3.59 -14.64
CA LYS A 90 -11.28 -4.50 -15.12
C LYS A 90 -9.88 -3.98 -14.77
N CYS A 91 -9.61 -2.70 -15.02
CA CYS A 91 -8.30 -2.10 -14.79
C CYS A 91 -7.90 -2.13 -13.32
N ILE A 92 -8.83 -1.79 -12.41
CA ILE A 92 -8.51 -1.79 -10.97
C ILE A 92 -8.43 -3.20 -10.39
N ILE A 93 -9.16 -4.17 -10.93
CA ILE A 93 -9.01 -5.58 -10.54
C ILE A 93 -7.62 -6.09 -10.96
N GLU A 94 -7.20 -5.83 -12.20
CA GLU A 94 -5.86 -6.20 -12.67
C GLU A 94 -4.77 -5.57 -11.80
N TRP A 95 -4.92 -4.29 -11.45
CA TRP A 95 -4.04 -3.61 -10.50
C TRP A 95 -4.06 -4.26 -9.12
N PHE A 96 -5.23 -4.61 -8.59
CA PHE A 96 -5.37 -5.22 -7.26
C PHE A 96 -4.89 -6.67 -7.16
N MET A 97 -4.67 -7.35 -8.28
CA MET A 97 -3.94 -8.62 -8.30
C MET A 97 -2.45 -8.42 -8.07
N SER A 98 -1.94 -7.20 -8.25
CA SER A 98 -0.53 -6.85 -8.14
C SER A 98 -0.27 -5.56 -7.34
N ALA A 99 -1.17 -5.14 -6.44
CA ALA A 99 -0.92 -4.07 -5.50
C ALA A 99 -2.08 -3.97 -4.51
N SER A 100 -1.79 -3.69 -3.24
CA SER A 100 -2.83 -3.46 -2.24
C SER A 100 -3.28 -2.01 -2.14
N THR A 101 -2.73 -1.09 -2.94
CA THR A 101 -2.94 0.36 -2.77
C THR A 101 -3.68 1.01 -3.93
N CYS A 102 -4.47 2.04 -3.64
CA CYS A 102 -5.09 2.88 -4.67
C CYS A 102 -4.03 3.55 -5.59
N PRO A 103 -4.16 3.47 -6.93
CA PRO A 103 -3.24 4.16 -7.85
C PRO A 103 -3.15 5.67 -7.66
N ASN A 104 -4.23 6.32 -7.19
CA ASN A 104 -4.30 7.78 -7.09
C ASN A 104 -3.79 8.30 -5.74
N CYS A 105 -4.29 7.74 -4.63
CA CYS A 105 -4.00 8.27 -3.29
C CYS A 105 -3.20 7.33 -2.39
N ARG A 106 -2.80 6.15 -2.90
CA ARG A 106 -2.08 5.13 -2.15
C ARG A 106 -2.78 4.60 -0.90
N TYR A 107 -4.08 4.87 -0.75
CA TYR A 107 -4.90 4.26 0.31
C TYR A 107 -4.71 2.74 0.28
N ASP A 108 -4.31 2.16 1.40
CA ASP A 108 -4.01 0.74 1.53
C ASP A 108 -5.29 -0.07 1.79
N PHE A 109 -5.42 -1.17 1.08
CA PHE A 109 -6.53 -2.11 1.21
C PHE A 109 -6.03 -3.39 1.91
N PRO A 110 -6.84 -3.96 2.82
CA PRO A 110 -6.51 -5.22 3.45
C PRO A 110 -6.22 -6.33 2.45
N THR A 111 -5.22 -7.15 2.76
CA THR A 111 -4.80 -8.32 1.99
C THR A 111 -5.17 -9.60 2.73
N ASP A 112 -5.18 -10.74 2.03
CA ASP A 112 -5.36 -12.05 2.67
C ASP A 112 -4.04 -12.62 3.25
N ASN A 113 -2.91 -11.90 3.12
CA ASN A 113 -1.60 -12.33 3.60
C ASN A 113 -1.39 -11.89 5.07
N GLN A 114 -1.57 -12.84 6.00
CA GLN A 114 -1.45 -12.57 7.43
C GLN A 114 -0.06 -12.05 7.85
N LEU A 115 1.03 -12.56 7.26
CA LEU A 115 2.39 -12.12 7.59
C LEU A 115 2.60 -10.66 7.16
N TYR A 116 2.12 -10.30 5.98
CA TYR A 116 2.17 -8.92 5.49
C TYR A 116 1.38 -7.96 6.38
N GLU A 117 0.17 -8.35 6.81
CA GLU A 117 -0.64 -7.53 7.72
C GLU A 117 -0.02 -7.40 9.12
N GLN A 118 0.59 -8.46 9.65
CA GLN A 118 1.33 -8.41 10.92
C GLN A 118 2.54 -7.48 10.82
N TYR A 119 3.30 -7.61 9.73
CA TYR A 119 4.45 -6.77 9.47
C TYR A 119 4.09 -5.29 9.35
N LYS A 120 3.02 -4.96 8.62
CA LYS A 120 2.53 -3.57 8.51
C LYS A 120 2.24 -2.95 9.88
N LYS A 121 1.59 -3.68 10.78
CA LYS A 121 1.30 -3.20 12.16
C LYS A 121 2.58 -2.87 12.94
N LEU A 122 3.60 -3.71 12.82
CA LEU A 122 4.90 -3.49 13.48
C LEU A 122 5.64 -2.26 12.97
N LEU A 123 5.36 -1.79 11.74
CA LEU A 123 5.95 -0.56 11.20
C LEU A 123 5.23 0.71 11.68
N GLU A 124 3.94 0.61 12.01
CA GLU A 124 3.11 1.72 12.48
C GLU A 124 3.25 1.98 14.00
N GLU A 125 3.65 0.95 14.77
CA GLU A 125 4.05 1.02 16.18
C GLU A 125 5.49 1.53 16.35
#